data_AF-A0A0N0P3W8-F1
#
_entry.id   AF-A0A0N0P3W8-F1
#
_cell.length_a   1.000
_cell.length_b   1.000
_cell.length_c   1.000
_cell.angle_alpha   90.00
_cell.angle_beta   90.00
_cell.angle_gamma   90.00
#
_symmetry.space_group_name_H-M   'P 1'
#
loop_
_entity.id
_entity.type
_entity.pdbx_description
1 polymer ?
#
loop_
_entity_poly.entity_id
_entity_poly.type
_entity_poly.pdbx_seq_one_letter_code
_entity_poly.pdbx_strand_id
1 'polypeptide(L)'
;MCKSTPSAHQEVSALCEELDRLAPVSFDQLQRSNAMHIFRMLRRVDEYLVAAEGTADSNENVRKPAATDAPPSATMQRQLALLRFLTMEQQDTLMKVLYACMAPLPAAGQHEKEGRAWLREVYGWYAALYQLTGDGAVIRVLASR
;
A
#
# COMPACT_ATOMS: atom_id res chain seq x y z
N MET A 1 -5.47 -22.88 -23.54
CA MET A 1 -5.40 -22.75 -22.07
C MET A 1 -5.71 -21.31 -21.72
N CYS A 2 -6.97 -21.00 -21.41
CA CYS A 2 -7.38 -19.67 -20.98
C CYS A 2 -6.88 -19.48 -19.54
N LYS A 3 -5.83 -18.67 -19.36
CA LYS A 3 -5.45 -18.19 -18.03
C LYS A 3 -6.52 -17.18 -17.63
N SER A 4 -7.46 -17.58 -16.78
CA SER A 4 -8.40 -16.65 -16.16
C SER A 4 -7.57 -15.59 -15.43
N THR A 5 -7.61 -14.36 -15.93
CA THR A 5 -7.02 -13.23 -15.21
C THR A 5 -7.75 -13.09 -13.88
N PRO A 6 -7.04 -13.08 -12.75
CA PRO A 6 -7.66 -12.91 -11.44
C PRO A 6 -8.41 -11.57 -11.40
N SER A 7 -9.58 -11.56 -10.77
CA SER A 7 -10.37 -10.34 -10.60
C SER A 7 -9.77 -9.46 -9.49
N ALA A 8 -10.02 -8.15 -9.52
CA ALA A 8 -9.57 -7.22 -8.47
C ALA A 8 -9.98 -7.69 -7.06
N HIS A 9 -11.18 -8.25 -6.92
CA HIS A 9 -11.66 -8.84 -5.66
C HIS A 9 -10.82 -10.03 -5.19
N GLN A 10 -10.35 -10.89 -6.11
CA GLN A 10 -9.51 -12.03 -5.77
C GLN A 10 -8.13 -11.58 -5.27
N GLU A 11 -7.54 -10.56 -5.89
CA GLU A 11 -6.26 -9.99 -5.47
C GLU A 11 -6.37 -9.27 -4.11
N VAL A 12 -7.48 -8.56 -3.86
CA VAL A 12 -7.77 -7.97 -2.55
C VAL A 12 -7.91 -9.05 -1.48
N SER A 13 -8.64 -10.14 -1.77
CA SER A 13 -8.76 -11.28 -0.84
C SER A 13 -7.40 -11.90 -0.50
N ALA A 14 -6.58 -12.15 -1.52
CA ALA A 14 -5.24 -12.69 -1.33
C ALA A 14 -4.34 -11.75 -0.50
N LEU A 15 -4.45 -10.43 -0.72
CA LEU A 15 -3.74 -9.45 0.10
C LEU A 15 -4.19 -9.51 1.57
N CYS A 16 -5.49 -9.57 1.83
CA CYS A 16 -6.04 -9.67 3.18
C CYS A 16 -5.58 -10.95 3.88
N GLU A 17 -5.64 -12.10 3.21
CA GLU A 17 -5.18 -13.39 3.74
C GLU A 17 -3.69 -13.37 4.10
N GLU A 18 -2.87 -12.76 3.26
CA GLU A 18 -1.44 -12.62 3.54
C GLU A 18 -1.13 -11.63 4.68
N LEU A 19 -1.94 -10.58 4.85
CA LEU A 19 -1.88 -9.71 6.01
C LEU A 19 -2.29 -10.46 7.29
N ASP A 20 -3.38 -11.23 7.26
CA ASP A 20 -3.84 -12.04 8.40
C ASP A 20 -2.81 -13.10 8.80
N ARG A 21 -2.15 -13.72 7.81
CA ARG A 21 -1.04 -14.66 8.03
C ARG A 21 0.16 -14.02 8.75
N LEU A 22 0.41 -12.73 8.51
CA LEU A 22 1.52 -11.99 9.10
C LEU A 22 1.14 -11.25 10.39
N ALA A 23 -0.15 -11.12 10.71
CA ALA A 23 -0.63 -10.47 11.92
C ALA A 23 0.06 -10.95 13.23
N PRO A 24 0.24 -12.27 13.47
CA PRO A 24 0.88 -12.75 14.69
C PRO A 24 2.41 -12.54 14.72
N VAL A 25 3.02 -12.15 13.59
CA VAL A 25 4.48 -11.96 13.50
C VAL A 25 4.83 -10.61 14.14
N SER A 26 5.78 -10.63 15.08
CA SER A 26 6.30 -9.39 15.68
C SER A 26 7.11 -8.59 14.65
N PHE A 27 7.26 -7.29 14.87
CA PHE A 27 7.95 -6.44 13.90
C PHE A 27 9.41 -6.87 13.69
N ASP A 28 10.09 -7.28 14.77
CA ASP A 28 11.50 -7.70 14.72
C ASP A 28 11.70 -9.06 14.01
N GLN A 29 10.66 -9.88 13.94
CA GLN A 29 10.65 -11.16 13.23
C GLN A 29 10.20 -11.05 11.77
N LEU A 30 9.67 -9.88 11.36
CA LEU A 30 9.14 -9.68 10.02
C LEU A 30 10.28 -9.67 8.99
N GLN A 31 10.35 -10.75 8.20
CA GLN A 31 11.32 -10.83 7.13
C GLN A 31 11.07 -9.78 6.06
N ARG A 32 12.13 -9.09 5.62
CA ARG A 32 12.05 -8.09 4.54
C ARG A 32 11.50 -8.68 3.24
N SER A 33 11.83 -9.93 2.92
CA SER A 33 11.28 -10.64 1.76
C SER A 33 9.75 -10.70 1.77
N ASN A 34 9.17 -10.98 2.94
CA ASN A 34 7.71 -10.98 3.14
C ASN A 34 7.15 -9.57 2.99
N ALA A 35 7.75 -8.57 3.64
CA ALA A 35 7.29 -7.18 3.51
C ALA A 35 7.29 -6.69 2.05
N MET A 36 8.37 -6.97 1.32
CA MET A 36 8.49 -6.64 -0.11
C MET A 36 7.47 -7.40 -0.96
N HIS A 37 7.13 -8.64 -0.60
CA HIS A 37 6.10 -9.42 -1.27
C HIS A 37 4.71 -8.80 -1.09
N ILE A 38 4.32 -8.50 0.15
CA ILE A 38 3.04 -7.84 0.47
C ILE A 38 2.93 -6.49 -0.23
N PHE A 39 3.98 -5.67 -0.20
CA PHE A 39 3.94 -4.37 -0.88
C PHE A 39 3.77 -4.52 -2.40
N ARG A 40 4.37 -5.55 -3.02
CA ARG A 40 4.12 -5.85 -4.44
C ARG A 40 2.69 -6.33 -4.71
N MET A 41 2.03 -6.99 -3.76
CA MET A 41 0.62 -7.35 -3.88
C MET A 41 -0.26 -6.11 -3.78
N LEU A 42 0.00 -5.24 -2.79
CA LEU A 42 -0.71 -3.98 -2.62
C LEU A 42 -0.65 -3.09 -3.87
N ARG A 43 0.53 -2.97 -4.49
CA ARG A 43 0.69 -2.27 -5.77
C ARG A 43 -0.14 -2.87 -6.90
N ARG A 44 -0.13 -4.19 -7.03
CA ARG A 44 -0.91 -4.89 -8.07
C ARG A 44 -2.40 -4.67 -7.88
N VAL A 45 -2.88 -4.71 -6.64
CA VAL A 45 -4.28 -4.40 -6.32
C VAL A 45 -4.64 -2.98 -6.77
N ASP A 46 -3.82 -1.98 -6.44
CA ASP A 46 -4.05 -0.59 -6.87
C ASP A 46 -4.04 -0.45 -8.41
N GLU A 47 -3.08 -1.10 -9.09
CA GLU A 47 -3.02 -1.15 -10.56
C GLU A 47 -4.29 -1.76 -11.18
N TYR A 48 -4.83 -2.83 -10.61
CA TYR A 48 -6.11 -3.42 -11.07
C TYR A 48 -7.30 -2.50 -10.84
N LEU A 49 -7.34 -1.78 -9.71
CA LEU A 49 -8.39 -0.81 -9.42
C LEU A 49 -8.33 0.38 -10.41
N VAL A 50 -7.12 0.86 -10.74
CA VAL A 50 -6.92 1.90 -11.77
C VAL A 50 -7.43 1.42 -13.13
N ALA A 51 -7.06 0.20 -13.52
CA ALA A 51 -7.46 -0.36 -14.82
C ALA A 51 -8.98 -0.54 -14.93
N ALA A 52 -9.64 -0.95 -13.84
CA ALA A 52 -11.09 -1.07 -13.77
C ALA A 52 -11.81 0.28 -13.86
N GLU A 53 -11.28 1.34 -13.22
CA GLU A 53 -11.80 2.71 -13.36
C GLU A 53 -11.58 3.26 -14.77
N GLY A 54 -10.42 2.99 -15.39
CA GLY A 54 -10.10 3.44 -16.75
C GLY A 54 -10.96 2.83 -17.84
N THR A 55 -11.59 1.68 -17.59
CA THR A 55 -12.61 1.11 -18.49
C THR A 55 -13.99 1.78 -18.36
N ALA A 56 -14.22 2.58 -17.32
CA ALA A 56 -15.53 3.17 -17.02
C ALA A 56 -15.70 4.63 -17.53
N ASP A 57 -14.61 5.35 -17.82
CA ASP A 57 -14.72 6.78 -18.19
C ASP A 57 -13.80 7.16 -19.36
N SER A 58 -14.33 7.01 -20.57
CA SER A 58 -13.96 7.87 -21.70
C SER A 58 -15.01 8.97 -21.83
N ASN A 59 -15.08 9.90 -20.87
CA ASN A 59 -15.55 11.24 -21.19
C ASN A 59 -15.10 12.31 -20.18
N GLU A 60 -15.00 13.50 -20.74
CA GLU A 60 -15.07 14.80 -20.07
C GLU A 60 -13.75 15.54 -19.72
N ASN A 61 -13.49 16.53 -20.57
CA ASN A 61 -12.70 17.72 -20.33
C ASN A 61 -13.20 18.52 -19.11
N VAL A 62 -12.29 19.31 -18.51
CA VAL A 62 -12.45 20.74 -18.09
C VAL A 62 -11.92 21.06 -16.67
N ARG A 63 -10.84 21.85 -16.69
CA ARG A 63 -10.36 22.96 -15.81
C ARG A 63 -10.25 22.83 -14.28
N LYS A 64 -9.05 23.23 -13.84
CA LYS A 64 -8.61 23.70 -12.51
C LYS A 64 -9.23 25.09 -12.16
N PRO A 65 -9.37 25.43 -10.86
CA PRO A 65 -8.40 26.37 -10.27
C PRO A 65 -7.95 25.99 -8.85
N ALA A 66 -6.91 26.69 -8.37
CA ALA A 66 -6.16 26.43 -7.14
C ALA A 66 -6.68 27.24 -5.93
N ALA A 67 -6.61 26.66 -4.72
CA ALA A 67 -6.06 27.26 -3.48
C ALA A 67 -6.40 26.40 -2.24
N THR A 68 -5.38 26.16 -1.40
CA THR A 68 -5.39 25.77 0.05
C THR A 68 -6.32 24.64 0.51
N ASP A 69 -5.70 23.55 0.96
CA ASP A 69 -6.29 22.23 1.23
C ASP A 69 -6.71 21.52 -0.06
N ALA A 70 -5.70 21.14 -0.85
CA ALA A 70 -5.93 20.34 -2.03
C ALA A 70 -6.60 19.03 -1.58
N PRO A 71 -7.78 18.67 -2.12
CA PRO A 71 -8.36 17.36 -1.85
C PRO A 71 -7.30 16.31 -2.15
N PRO A 72 -7.22 15.22 -1.35
CA PRO A 72 -6.26 14.16 -1.59
C PRO A 72 -6.32 13.78 -3.07
N SER A 73 -5.16 13.66 -3.71
CA SER A 73 -5.09 13.29 -5.13
C SER A 73 -5.99 12.09 -5.39
N ALA A 74 -6.54 11.95 -6.61
CA ALA A 74 -7.39 10.80 -6.95
C ALA A 74 -6.74 9.46 -6.55
N THR A 75 -5.42 9.36 -6.72
CA THR A 75 -4.59 8.24 -6.21
C THR A 75 -4.73 8.05 -4.71
N MET A 76 -4.53 9.11 -3.91
CA MET A 76 -4.64 9.05 -2.45
C MET A 76 -6.05 8.71 -1.98
N GLN A 77 -7.10 9.22 -2.63
CA GLN A 77 -8.49 8.85 -2.32
C GLN A 77 -8.76 7.36 -2.57
N ARG A 78 -8.26 6.83 -3.68
CA ARG A 78 -8.37 5.40 -4.00
C ARG A 78 -7.61 4.53 -2.99
N GLN A 79 -6.38 4.91 -2.65
CA GLN A 79 -5.60 4.23 -1.62
C GLN A 79 -6.32 4.23 -0.28
N LEU A 80 -6.89 5.37 0.14
CA LEU A 80 -7.70 5.45 1.37
C LEU A 80 -8.93 4.55 1.31
N ALA A 81 -9.62 4.46 0.17
CA ALA A 81 -10.76 3.57 0.00
C ALA A 81 -10.34 2.10 0.17
N LEU A 82 -9.24 1.67 -0.44
CA LEU A 82 -8.69 0.33 -0.25
C LEU A 82 -8.34 0.06 1.21
N LEU A 83 -7.63 0.98 1.87
CA LEU A 83 -7.19 0.81 3.25
C LEU A 83 -8.36 0.76 4.25
N ARG A 84 -9.48 1.43 3.94
CA ARG A 84 -10.72 1.37 4.74
C ARG A 84 -11.42 0.01 4.67
N PHE A 85 -11.17 -0.81 3.66
CA PHE A 85 -11.67 -2.18 3.61
C PHE A 85 -10.91 -3.13 4.53
N LEU A 86 -9.70 -2.75 4.96
CA LEU A 86 -8.89 -3.57 5.85
C LEU A 86 -9.39 -3.46 7.30
N THR A 87 -9.30 -4.58 8.03
CA THR A 87 -9.51 -4.58 9.48
C THR A 87 -8.41 -3.77 10.18
N MET A 88 -8.63 -3.36 11.44
CA MET A 88 -7.58 -2.65 12.20
C MET A 88 -6.31 -3.50 12.36
N GLU A 89 -6.43 -4.82 12.52
CA GLU A 89 -5.29 -5.72 12.62
C GLU A 89 -4.51 -5.82 11.29
N GLN A 90 -5.23 -5.86 10.17
CA GLN A 90 -4.62 -5.81 8.83
C GLN A 90 -3.94 -4.47 8.56
N GLN A 91 -4.52 -3.35 9.01
CA GLN A 91 -3.91 -2.02 8.92
C GLN A 91 -2.62 -1.93 9.75
N ASP A 92 -2.63 -2.45 10.99
CA ASP A 92 -1.44 -2.51 11.83
C ASP A 92 -0.34 -3.38 11.20
N THR A 93 -0.73 -4.53 10.64
CA THR A 93 0.20 -5.43 9.94
C THR A 93 0.77 -4.77 8.69
N LEU A 94 -0.05 -4.06 7.93
CA LEU A 94 0.42 -3.28 6.79
C LEU A 94 1.36 -2.16 7.21
N MET A 95 1.12 -1.52 8.35
CA MET A 95 2.05 -0.53 8.92
C MET A 95 3.41 -1.17 9.23
N LYS A 96 3.45 -2.36 9.85
CA LYS A 96 4.70 -3.14 10.05
C LYS A 96 5.42 -3.39 8.72
N VAL A 97 4.67 -3.83 7.70
CA VAL A 97 5.20 -4.09 6.35
C VAL A 97 5.84 -2.84 5.75
N LEU A 98 5.16 -1.68 5.82
CA LEU A 98 5.68 -0.43 5.28
C LEU A 98 6.96 0.02 6.00
N TYR A 99 7.02 -0.08 7.33
CA TYR A 99 8.25 0.17 8.09
C TYR A 99 9.40 -0.77 7.69
N ALA A 100 9.13 -2.07 7.53
CA ALA A 100 10.14 -3.03 7.09
C ALA A 100 10.64 -2.75 5.66
N CYS A 101 9.77 -2.26 4.77
CA CYS A 101 10.14 -1.81 3.42
C CYS A 101 11.02 -0.55 3.43
N MET A 102 10.80 0.36 4.38
CA MET A 102 11.57 1.61 4.53
C MET A 102 12.95 1.41 5.18
N ALA A 103 13.16 0.29 5.89
CA ALA A 103 14.44 0.03 6.54
C ALA A 103 15.60 0.08 5.49
N PRO A 104 16.78 0.60 5.85
CA PRO A 104 17.88 0.79 4.91
C PRO A 104 18.35 -0.56 4.33
N LEU A 105 18.58 -0.59 3.01
CA LEU A 105 19.22 -1.73 2.36
C LEU A 105 20.73 -1.71 2.64
N PRO A 106 21.39 -2.87 2.80
CA PRO A 106 22.84 -2.93 2.75
C PRO A 106 23.31 -2.39 1.39
N ALA A 107 24.30 -1.51 1.41
CA ALA A 107 24.75 -0.74 0.26
C ALA A 107 25.29 -1.65 -0.87
N ALA A 108 24.44 -1.99 -1.83
CA ALA A 108 24.81 -2.61 -3.09
C ALA A 108 24.56 -1.59 -4.22
N GLY A 109 25.62 -0.93 -4.65
CA GLY A 109 25.63 0.34 -5.39
C GLY A 109 25.15 0.34 -6.84
N GLN A 110 24.05 -0.34 -7.19
CA GLN A 110 23.52 -0.31 -8.58
C GLN A 110 22.00 -0.08 -8.70
N HIS A 111 21.24 -0.04 -7.59
CA HIS A 111 19.78 0.14 -7.61
C HIS A 111 19.27 1.48 -7.04
N GLU A 112 20.07 2.55 -7.07
CA GLU A 112 19.66 3.81 -6.41
C GLU A 112 18.41 4.47 -7.02
N LYS A 113 18.28 4.52 -8.35
CA LYS A 113 17.14 5.19 -8.99
C LYS A 113 15.84 4.44 -8.77
N GLU A 114 15.90 3.12 -8.95
CA GLU A 114 14.78 2.21 -8.72
C GLU A 114 14.41 2.17 -7.23
N GLY A 115 15.41 2.15 -6.34
CA GLY A 115 15.23 2.27 -4.90
C GLY A 115 14.57 3.59 -4.48
N ARG A 116 14.91 4.72 -5.12
CA ARG A 116 14.26 6.02 -4.84
C ARG A 116 12.79 6.06 -5.28
N ALA A 117 12.47 5.51 -6.45
CA ALA A 117 11.09 5.42 -6.93
C ALA A 117 10.26 4.50 -6.01
N TRP A 118 10.81 3.33 -5.68
CA TRP A 118 10.22 2.39 -4.73
C TRP A 118 9.94 3.05 -3.37
N LEU A 119 10.94 3.70 -2.78
CA LEU A 119 10.78 4.35 -1.48
C LEU A 119 9.72 5.44 -1.53
N ARG A 120 9.66 6.24 -2.60
CA ARG A 120 8.60 7.25 -2.76
C ARG A 120 7.20 6.64 -2.74
N GLU A 121 7.01 5.52 -3.42
CA GLU A 121 5.74 4.80 -3.40
C GLU A 121 5.42 4.26 -2.00
N VAL A 122 6.40 3.66 -1.31
CA VAL A 122 6.23 3.19 0.07
C VAL A 122 5.82 4.33 0.99
N TYR A 123 6.45 5.50 0.87
CA TYR A 123 6.09 6.70 1.63
C TYR A 123 4.68 7.22 1.26
N GLY A 124 4.26 7.10 0.00
CA GLY A 124 2.89 7.43 -0.43
C GLY A 124 1.85 6.58 0.29
N TRP A 125 2.04 5.26 0.29
CA TRP A 125 1.17 4.32 1.00
C TRP A 125 1.21 4.51 2.52
N TYR A 126 2.39 4.80 3.08
CA TYR A 126 2.53 5.14 4.48
C TYR A 126 1.74 6.40 4.83
N ALA A 127 1.82 7.46 4.03
CA ALA A 127 1.08 8.69 4.26
C ALA A 127 -0.44 8.46 4.22
N ALA A 128 -0.92 7.66 3.26
CA ALA A 128 -2.34 7.31 3.17
C ALA A 128 -2.80 6.49 4.39
N LEU A 129 -2.03 5.48 4.80
CA LEU A 129 -2.35 4.67 5.97
C LEU A 129 -2.29 5.48 7.26
N TYR A 130 -1.26 6.32 7.41
CA TYR A 130 -1.10 7.20 8.56
C TYR A 130 -2.26 8.21 8.68
N GLN A 131 -2.74 8.75 7.56
CA GLN A 131 -3.93 9.61 7.58
C GLN A 131 -5.18 8.88 8.09
N LEU A 132 -5.29 7.58 7.84
CA LEU A 132 -6.42 6.76 8.29
C LEU A 132 -6.29 6.35 9.76
N THR A 133 -5.10 5.92 10.19
CA THR A 133 -4.90 5.29 11.50
C THR A 133 -4.38 6.24 12.58
N GLY A 134 -3.78 7.36 12.19
CA GLY A 134 -3.05 8.26 13.07
C GLY A 134 -1.90 7.57 13.82
N ASP A 135 -1.48 8.17 14.93
CA ASP A 135 -0.36 7.71 15.75
C ASP A 135 -0.61 6.37 16.44
N GLY A 136 -1.87 5.97 16.63
CA GLY A 136 -2.23 4.74 17.33
C GLY A 136 -1.64 3.48 16.69
N ALA A 137 -1.67 3.39 15.36
CA ALA A 137 -1.06 2.26 14.65
C ALA A 137 0.47 2.28 14.74
N VAL A 138 1.09 3.46 14.67
CA VAL A 138 2.55 3.59 14.81
C VAL A 138 3.01 3.12 16.19
N ILE A 139 2.29 3.53 17.24
CA ILE A 139 2.57 3.12 18.62
C ILE A 139 2.41 1.60 18.77
N ARG A 140 1.34 1.01 18.23
CA ARG A 140 1.13 -0.46 18.28
C ARG A 140 2.22 -1.23 17.55
N VAL A 141 2.68 -0.74 16.40
CA VAL A 141 3.81 -1.34 15.68
C VAL A 141 5.09 -1.28 16.51
N LEU A 142 5.42 -0.12 17.10
CA LEU A 142 6.61 0.03 17.92
C LEU A 142 6.54 -0.75 19.24
N ALA A 143 5.34 -0.96 19.78
CA ALA A 143 5.10 -1.80 20.95
C ALA A 143 5.12 -3.31 20.63
N SER A 144 4.94 -3.69 19.37
CA SER A 144 4.95 -5.08 18.88
C SER A 144 6.37 -5.61 18.60
N ARG A 145 7.39 -5.07 19.28
CA ARG A 145 8.78 -5.54 19.21
C ARG A 145 8.96 -6.80 20.05
#